data_AF-X5E722-F1
#
_entry.id   AF-X5E722-F1
#
_cell.length_a   1.000
_cell.length_b   1.000
_cell.length_c   1.000
_cell.angle_alpha   90.00
_cell.angle_beta   90.00
_cell.angle_gamma   90.00
#
_symmetry.space_group_name_H-M   'P 1'
#
loop_
_entity.id
_entity.type
_entity.pdbx_description
1 polymer ?
#
loop_
_entity_poly.entity_id
_entity_poly.type
_entity_poly.pdbx_seq_one_letter_code
_entity_poly.pdbx_strand_id
1 'polypeptide(L)' 'MQRCLVHIQRVIRRHTTSRPRTPAGKNLYLRALKLTRIRDLDEAAAWATRRHGFGTVYHDHLTEKTASDPRTTPGGRN' A
#
# COMPACT_ATOMS: atom_id res chain seq x y z
N MET A 1 21.41 -3.15 4.44
CA MET A 1 20.31 -2.79 3.52
C MET A 1 19.19 -3.85 3.43
N GLN A 2 19.48 -5.17 3.31
CA GLN A 2 18.44 -6.21 3.09
C GLN A 2 17.35 -6.33 4.18
N ARG A 3 17.68 -6.20 5.48
CA ARG A 3 16.71 -6.31 6.60
C ARG A 3 15.58 -5.27 6.49
N CYS A 4 15.89 -4.05 6.05
CA CYS A 4 14.90 -2.99 5.85
C CYS A 4 13.94 -3.32 4.69
N LEU A 5 14.46 -3.86 3.58
CA LEU A 5 13.68 -4.24 2.41
C LEU A 5 12.67 -5.36 2.73
N VAL A 6 13.10 -6.36 3.51
CA VAL A 6 12.23 -7.45 3.97
C VAL A 6 11.14 -6.93 4.92
N HIS A 7 11.46 -6.01 5.83
CA HIS A 7 10.46 -5.39 6.70
C HIS A 7 9.38 -4.65 5.90
N ILE A 8 9.77 -3.86 4.90
CA ILE A 8 8.83 -3.14 4.05
C ILE A 8 7.95 -4.13 3.27
N GLN A 9 8.53 -5.19 2.69
CA GLN A 9 7.76 -6.22 1.99
C GLN A 9 6.72 -6.87 2.93
N ARG A 10 7.12 -7.17 4.16
CA ARG A 10 6.22 -7.77 5.17
C ARG A 10 5.10 -6.82 5.59
N VAL A 11 5.40 -5.54 5.77
CA VAL A 11 4.39 -4.50 6.05
C VAL A 11 3.40 -4.39 4.90
N ILE A 12 3.86 -4.34 3.65
CA ILE A 12 2.97 -4.30 2.48
C ILE A 12 2.07 -5.53 2.45
N ARG A 13 2.63 -6.73 2.63
CA ARG A 13 1.84 -7.99 2.70
C ARG A 13 0.78 -7.97 3.79
N ARG A 14 1.05 -7.35 4.94
CA ARG A 14 0.07 -7.21 6.03
C ARG A 14 -1.14 -6.37 5.61
N HIS A 15 -0.92 -5.32 4.82
CA HIS A 15 -1.98 -4.40 4.40
C HIS A 15 -2.69 -4.80 3.09
N THR A 16 -1.99 -5.45 2.15
CA THR A 16 -2.58 -5.87 0.87
C THR A 16 -3.05 -7.32 0.88
N THR A 17 -2.67 -8.11 1.89
CA THR A 17 -2.69 -9.57 1.91
C THR A 17 -1.77 -10.18 0.83
N SER A 18 -1.67 -11.52 0.78
CA SER A 18 -0.96 -12.25 -0.28
C SER A 18 -1.77 -12.40 -1.57
N ARG A 19 -3.07 -12.03 -1.56
CA ARG A 19 -3.98 -12.07 -2.72
C ARG A 19 -4.88 -10.82 -2.79
N PRO A 20 -4.29 -9.63 -3.02
CA PRO A 20 -5.07 -8.39 -3.13
C PRO A 20 -6.08 -8.45 -4.30
N ARG A 21 -7.32 -8.01 -4.04
CA ARG A 21 -8.40 -7.99 -5.03
C ARG A 21 -8.45 -6.66 -5.79
N THR A 22 -8.04 -5.56 -5.17
CA THR A 22 -8.06 -4.22 -5.78
C THR A 22 -6.88 -3.99 -6.73
N PRO A 23 -7.03 -3.16 -7.79
CA PRO A 23 -5.93 -2.79 -8.67
C PRO A 23 -4.74 -2.17 -7.93
N ALA A 24 -5.00 -1.29 -6.96
CA ALA A 24 -3.95 -0.65 -6.16
C ALA A 24 -3.21 -1.67 -5.28
N GLY A 25 -3.94 -2.58 -4.62
CA GLY A 25 -3.35 -3.64 -3.81
C GLY A 25 -2.49 -4.59 -4.65
N LYS A 26 -2.93 -4.97 -5.84
CA LYS A 26 -2.17 -5.81 -6.78
C LYS A 26 -0.87 -5.11 -7.21
N ASN A 27 -0.95 -3.83 -7.57
CA ASN A 27 0.21 -3.05 -7.99
C ASN A 27 1.25 -2.92 -6.86
N LEU A 28 0.78 -2.60 -5.65
CA LEU A 28 1.64 -2.46 -4.46
C LEU A 28 2.29 -3.79 -4.08
N TYR A 29 1.54 -4.89 -4.12
CA TYR A 29 2.07 -6.22 -3.81
C TYR A 29 3.10 -6.70 -4.85
N LEU A 30 2.86 -6.49 -6.14
CA LEU A 30 3.83 -6.80 -7.21
C LEU A 30 5.13 -6.01 -7.03
N ARG A 31 5.04 -4.72 -6.66
CA ARG A 31 6.22 -3.91 -6.33
C ARG A 31 6.94 -4.45 -5.09
N ALA A 32 6.20 -4.90 -4.07
CA ALA A 32 6.78 -5.49 -2.87
C ALA A 32 7.58 -6.77 -3.13
N LEU A 33 7.15 -7.60 -4.08
CA LEU A 33 7.88 -8.80 -4.51
C LEU A 33 9.17 -8.48 -5.28
N LYS A 34 9.28 -7.28 -5.84
CA LYS A 34 10.50 -6.81 -6.53
C LYS A 34 11.54 -6.24 -5.56
N LEU A 35 11.18 -5.84 -4.32
CA LEU A 35 12.14 -5.33 -3.33
C LEU A 35 13.28 -6.30 -3.02
N THR A 36 12.98 -7.59 -2.88
CA THR A 36 13.97 -8.59 -2.47
C THR A 36 14.97 -8.91 -3.57
N ARG A 37 14.81 -8.31 -4.76
CA ARG A 37 15.72 -8.45 -5.90
C ARG A 37 16.64 -7.24 -6.08
N ILE A 38 16.48 -6.19 -5.29
CA ILE A 38 17.35 -5.00 -5.33
C ILE A 38 18.74 -5.37 -4.82
N ARG A 39 19.77 -5.06 -5.62
CA ARG A 39 21.18 -5.42 -5.30
C ARG A 39 22.10 -4.23 -5.09
N ASP A 40 21.67 -3.03 -5.46
CA ASP A 40 22.47 -1.81 -5.37
C ASP A 40 21.73 -0.66 -4.66
N LEU A 41 22.50 0.31 -4.15
CA LEU A 41 22.05 1.52 -3.46
C LEU A 41 21.17 2.40 -4.36
N ASP A 42 21.50 2.53 -5.64
CA ASP A 42 20.72 3.34 -6.59
C ASP A 42 19.32 2.76 -6.83
N GLU A 43 19.24 1.43 -6.97
CA GLU A 43 17.96 0.73 -7.07
C GLU A 43 17.11 0.89 -5.79
N ALA A 44 17.76 0.89 -4.63
CA ALA A 44 17.11 1.14 -3.34
C ALA A 44 16.59 2.59 -3.22
N ALA A 45 17.38 3.58 -3.63
CA ALA A 45 16.98 4.98 -3.64
C ALA A 45 15.81 5.22 -4.60
N ALA A 46 15.90 4.71 -5.82
CA ALA A 46 14.82 4.81 -6.80
C ALA A 46 13.53 4.12 -6.32
N TRP A 47 13.66 3.00 -5.59
CA TRP A 47 12.53 2.34 -4.97
C TRP A 47 11.90 3.20 -3.86
N ALA A 48 12.71 3.81 -2.98
CA ALA A 48 12.23 4.68 -1.90
C ALA A 48 11.42 5.87 -2.46
N THR A 49 11.93 6.55 -3.47
CA THR A 49 11.22 7.64 -4.15
C THR A 49 9.87 7.19 -4.72
N ARG A 50 9.84 6.05 -5.40
CA ARG A 50 8.59 5.48 -5.94
C ARG A 50 7.61 5.06 -4.84
N ARG A 51 8.10 4.62 -3.68
CA ARG A 51 7.26 4.29 -2.52
C ARG A 51 6.62 5.54 -1.93
N HIS A 52 7.36 6.63 -1.79
CA HIS A 52 6.83 7.90 -1.31
C HIS A 52 5.76 8.45 -2.25
N GLY A 53 5.95 8.34 -3.58
CA GLY A 53 4.94 8.73 -4.57
C GLY A 53 3.68 7.85 -4.62
N PHE A 54 3.66 6.71 -3.95
CA PHE A 54 2.49 5.81 -3.96
C PHE A 54 1.25 6.45 -3.33
N GLY A 55 1.44 7.21 -2.24
CA GLY A 55 0.34 7.87 -1.53
C GLY A 55 -0.36 8.93 -2.38
N THR A 56 0.39 9.62 -3.23
CA THR A 56 -0.13 10.61 -4.20
C THR A 56 -0.80 9.92 -5.39
N VAL A 57 -0.19 8.89 -5.97
CA VAL A 57 -0.75 8.20 -7.16
C VAL A 57 -2.05 7.46 -6.84
N TYR A 58 -2.18 6.91 -5.64
CA TYR A 58 -3.38 6.18 -5.22
C TYR A 58 -4.23 6.97 -4.23
N HIS A 59 -4.05 8.29 -4.15
CA HIS A 59 -4.78 9.14 -3.23
C HIS A 59 -6.30 8.96 -3.36
N ASP A 60 -6.82 8.97 -4.59
CA ASP A 60 -8.25 8.83 -4.85
C ASP A 60 -8.78 7.46 -4.42
N HIS A 61 -8.02 6.40 -4.69
CA HIS A 61 -8.37 5.05 -4.24
C HIS A 61 -8.28 4.88 -2.72
N LEU A 62 -7.36 5.58 -2.06
CA LEU A 62 -7.24 5.58 -0.59
C LEU A 62 -8.31 6.46 0.09
N THR A 63 -8.83 7.45 -0.64
CA THR A 63 -9.86 8.39 -0.17
C THR A 63 -11.27 7.88 -0.47
N GLU A 64 -11.39 6.88 -1.34
CA GLU A 64 -12.62 6.16 -1.62
C GLU A 64 -13.16 5.53 -0.32
N LYS A 65 -14.18 6.17 0.23
CA LYS A 65 -14.94 5.68 1.38
C LYS A 65 -16.34 5.33 0.89
N THR A 66 -16.79 4.11 1.17
CA THR A 66 -18.22 3.82 1.09
C THR A 66 -18.93 4.75 2.07
N ALA A 67 -19.84 5.59 1.57
CA ALA A 67 -20.68 6.40 2.43
C ALA A 67 -21.37 5.48 3.44
N SER A 68 -21.19 5.74 4.73
CA SER A 68 -21.92 5.00 5.75
C SER A 68 -23.41 5.17 5.50
N ASP A 69 -24.14 4.06 5.47
CA ASP A 69 -25.60 4.11 5.40
C ASP A 69 -26.10 4.96 6.60
N PRO A 70 -26.86 6.05 6.36
CA PRO A 70 -27.40 6.86 7.44
C PRO A 70 -28.26 6.06 8.44
N ARG A 71 -28.79 4.89 8.04
CA ARG A 71 -29.54 3.98 8.92
C ARG A 71 -28.67 3.18 9.88
N THR A 72 -27.36 3.09 9.63
CA THR A 72 -26.39 2.30 10.41
C THR A 72 -25.44 3.19 11.22
N THR A 73 -25.61 4.52 11.14
CA THR A 73 -24.83 5.49 11.91
C THR A 73 -25.37 5.55 13.34
N PRO A 74 -24.67 5.01 14.36
CA PRO A 74 -25.14 5.05 15.74
C PRO A 74 -24.82 6.44 16.29
N GLY A 75 -25.78 7.37 16.19
CA GLY A 75 -25.57 8.73 16.68
C GLY A 75 -26.57 9.80 16.25
N GLY A 76 -27.61 9.45 15.46
CA GLY A 76 -28.72 10.36 15.16
C GLY A 76 -29.89 10.15 16.10
N ARG A 77 -29.78 10.58 17.37
CA ARG A 77 -30.96 10.81 18.21
C ARG A 77 -30.95 12.28 18.63
N ASN A 78 -32.03 12.94 18.22
CA ASN A 78 -32.44 14.31 18.49
C ASN A 78 -32.35 14.65 19.98
#